data_AF-A0A9E4SWT8-F1
#
_entry.id   AF-A0A9E4SWT8-F1
#
_cell.length_a   1.000
_cell.length_b   1.000
_cell.length_c   1.000
_cell.angle_alpha   90.00
_cell.angle_beta   90.00
_cell.angle_gamma   90.00
#
_symmetry.space_group_name_H-M   'P 1'
#
loop_
_entity.id
_entity.type
_entity.pdbx_description
1 polymer ?
#
loop_
_entity_poly.entity_id
_entity_poly.type
_entity_poly.pdbx_seq_one_letter_code
_entity_poly.pdbx_strand_id
1 'polypeptide(L)'
;MADKELGLLAHLMRRAGFGATLQELEEYQAQGYEATVDALLHPEDAPEWDDDLFRRYQPDLNSVLYFESAQNYWMYKMINSKRPLEEKITLFWHGLFATAYGKLNHAKGVVNQTDT
;
A
#
# COMPACT_ATOMS: atom_id res chain seq x y z
N MET A 1 8.02 -29.19 6.81
CA MET A 1 6.69 -28.56 6.87
C MET A 1 6.83 -27.04 6.99
N ALA A 2 7.58 -26.53 7.98
CA ALA A 2 7.85 -25.10 8.13
C ALA A 2 8.39 -24.38 6.88
N ASP A 3 9.34 -24.98 6.15
CA ASP A 3 9.92 -24.39 4.93
C ASP A 3 8.89 -24.23 3.78
N LYS A 4 7.94 -25.17 3.69
CA LYS A 4 6.86 -25.12 2.69
C LYS A 4 5.87 -23.99 2.99
N GLU A 5 5.54 -23.78 4.26
CA GLU A 5 4.65 -22.70 4.70
C GLU A 5 5.27 -21.32 4.51
N LEU A 6 6.56 -21.17 4.83
CA LEU A 6 7.30 -19.93 4.58
C LEU A 6 7.29 -19.58 3.08
N GLY A 7 7.48 -20.58 2.21
CA GLY A 7 7.38 -20.41 0.76
C GLY A 7 6.00 -19.96 0.28
N LEU A 8 4.92 -20.48 0.89
CA LEU A 8 3.54 -20.07 0.60
C LEU A 8 3.27 -18.64 1.07
N LEU A 9 3.68 -18.27 2.29
CA LEU A 9 3.56 -16.90 2.80
C LEU A 9 4.34 -15.92 1.93
N ALA A 10 5.56 -16.27 1.53
CA ALA A 10 6.35 -15.44 0.63
C ALA A 10 5.66 -15.25 -0.73
N HIS A 11 5.01 -16.30 -1.25
CA HIS A 11 4.22 -16.19 -2.46
C HIS A 11 3.00 -15.28 -2.25
N LEU A 12 2.26 -15.47 -1.16
CA LEU A 12 1.12 -14.64 -0.78
C LEU A 12 1.52 -13.17 -0.71
N MET A 13 2.58 -12.81 0.02
CA MET A 13 3.02 -11.42 0.17
C MET A 13 3.47 -10.78 -1.14
N ARG A 14 4.02 -11.54 -2.09
CA ARG A 14 4.30 -11.04 -3.45
C ARG A 14 3.05 -10.82 -4.30
N ARG A 15 1.94 -11.50 -4.00
CA ARG A 15 0.67 -11.42 -4.76
C ARG A 15 -0.33 -10.46 -4.12
N ALA A 16 -0.43 -10.43 -2.80
CA ALA A 16 -1.29 -9.54 -2.03
C ALA A 16 -0.60 -8.20 -1.67
N GLY A 17 0.72 -8.13 -1.64
CA GLY A 17 1.46 -6.90 -1.36
C GLY A 17 2.66 -6.70 -2.29
N PHE A 18 3.67 -5.96 -1.83
CA PHE A 18 4.90 -5.70 -2.58
C PHE A 18 6.04 -6.69 -2.24
N GLY A 19 5.72 -7.76 -1.52
CA GLY A 19 6.68 -8.67 -0.90
C GLY A 19 6.75 -8.50 0.60
N ALA A 20 7.66 -9.23 1.23
CA ALA A 20 7.95 -9.16 2.66
C ALA A 20 9.41 -9.56 2.89
N THR A 21 10.00 -9.00 3.93
CA THR A 21 11.31 -9.39 4.45
C THR A 21 11.24 -10.75 5.14
N LEU A 22 12.39 -11.39 5.36
CA LEU A 22 12.43 -12.67 6.08
C LEU A 22 11.82 -12.56 7.48
N GLN A 23 12.11 -11.48 8.20
CA GLN A 23 11.57 -11.24 9.53
C GLN A 23 10.04 -11.15 9.52
N GLU A 24 9.46 -10.38 8.59
CA GLU A 24 8.00 -10.29 8.44
C GLU A 24 7.38 -11.66 8.08
N LEU A 25 8.05 -12.47 7.26
CA LEU A 25 7.60 -13.81 6.92
C LEU A 25 7.60 -14.76 8.12
N GLU A 26 8.58 -14.65 9.01
CA GLU A 26 8.63 -15.40 10.27
C GLU A 26 7.52 -14.95 11.23
N GLU A 27 7.20 -13.65 11.27
CA GLU A 27 6.09 -13.10 12.05
C GLU A 27 4.73 -13.62 11.52
N TYR A 28 4.49 -13.58 10.21
CA TYR A 28 3.29 -14.15 9.59
C TYR A 28 3.21 -15.68 9.78
N GLN A 29 4.36 -16.37 9.75
CA GLN A 29 4.40 -17.81 10.03
C GLN A 29 3.97 -18.11 11.47
N ALA A 30 4.40 -17.30 12.44
CA ALA A 30 4.00 -17.44 13.83
C ALA A 30 2.50 -17.17 14.04
N GLN A 31 1.89 -16.27 13.26
CA GLN A 31 0.44 -16.02 13.26
C GLN A 31 -0.34 -17.16 12.60
N GLY A 32 0.25 -17.81 11.59
CA GLY A 32 -0.38 -18.84 10.80
C GLY A 32 -0.97 -18.30 9.49
N TYR A 33 -1.04 -19.17 8.48
CA TYR A 33 -1.40 -18.77 7.11
C TYR A 33 -2.81 -18.18 7.01
N GLU A 34 -3.83 -18.87 7.54
CA GLU A 34 -5.23 -18.43 7.45
C GLU A 34 -5.44 -17.11 8.19
N ALA A 35 -4.84 -16.95 9.38
CA ALA A 35 -4.90 -15.70 10.13
C ALA A 35 -4.22 -14.53 9.36
N THR A 36 -3.11 -14.80 8.68
CA THR A 36 -2.45 -13.80 7.82
C THR A 36 -3.35 -13.39 6.65
N VAL A 37 -4.02 -14.36 6.01
CA VAL A 37 -4.97 -14.08 4.92
C VAL A 37 -6.14 -13.24 5.43
N ASP A 38 -6.71 -13.60 6.58
CA ASP A 38 -7.83 -12.88 7.18
C ASP A 38 -7.45 -11.43 7.52
N ALA A 39 -6.27 -11.21 8.11
CA ALA A 39 -5.75 -9.88 8.41
C ALA A 39 -5.52 -9.02 7.14
N LEU A 40 -5.09 -9.63 6.03
CA LEU A 40 -4.94 -8.91 4.75
C LEU A 40 -6.27 -8.45 4.17
N LEU A 41 -7.36 -9.17 4.43
CA LEU A 41 -8.70 -8.86 3.93
C LEU A 41 -9.45 -7.85 4.78
N HIS A 42 -8.97 -7.55 5.99
CA HIS A 42 -9.56 -6.57 6.93
C HIS A 42 -8.57 -5.44 7.24
N PRO A 43 -8.25 -4.56 6.26
CA PRO A 43 -7.30 -3.46 6.45
C PRO A 43 -7.72 -2.48 7.56
N GLU A 44 -9.01 -2.41 7.90
CA GLU A 44 -9.55 -1.62 9.00
C GLU A 44 -9.00 -2.01 10.38
N ASP A 45 -8.52 -3.25 10.55
CA ASP A 45 -7.90 -3.72 11.78
C ASP A 45 -6.43 -3.26 11.89
N ALA A 46 -5.83 -2.84 10.78
CA ALA A 46 -4.50 -2.25 10.76
C ALA A 46 -4.56 -0.72 11.00
N PRO A 47 -3.51 -0.13 11.61
CA PRO A 47 -3.43 1.31 11.80
C PRO A 47 -3.69 2.08 10.51
N GLU A 48 -4.49 3.14 10.61
CA GLU A 48 -4.75 4.05 9.50
C GLU A 48 -3.46 4.73 9.05
N TRP A 49 -3.42 5.12 7.77
CA TRP A 49 -2.31 5.88 7.22
C TRP A 49 -2.16 7.23 7.94
N ASP A 50 -1.00 7.44 8.57
CA ASP A 50 -0.68 8.70 9.22
C ASP A 50 0.02 9.66 8.25
N ASP A 51 -0.75 10.60 7.73
CA ASP A 51 -0.25 11.67 6.88
C ASP A 51 0.74 12.61 7.58
N ASP A 52 0.68 12.75 8.91
CA ASP A 52 1.45 13.77 9.61
C ASP A 52 2.95 13.52 9.50
N LEU A 53 3.38 12.26 9.46
CA LEU A 53 4.77 11.89 9.22
C LEU A 53 5.23 12.33 7.83
N PHE A 54 4.46 12.03 6.78
CA PHE A 54 4.81 12.46 5.43
C PHE A 54 4.86 13.99 5.35
N ARG A 55 3.84 14.67 5.86
CA ARG A 55 3.72 16.13 5.85
C ARG A 55 4.84 16.82 6.63
N ARG A 56 5.33 16.22 7.70
CA ARG A 56 6.43 16.74 8.53
C ARG A 56 7.79 16.62 7.85
N TYR A 57 8.06 15.49 7.22
CA TYR A 57 9.38 15.23 6.61
C TYR A 57 9.47 15.66 5.14
N GLN A 58 8.33 15.82 4.45
CA GLN A 58 8.23 16.24 3.06
C GLN A 58 7.32 17.48 2.92
N PRO A 59 7.66 18.61 3.56
CA PRO A 59 6.81 19.80 3.57
C PRO A 59 6.54 20.35 2.16
N ASP A 60 7.50 20.24 1.25
CA ASP A 60 7.36 20.69 -0.14
C ASP A 60 6.35 19.87 -0.95
N LEU A 61 6.07 18.63 -0.52
CA LEU A 61 5.16 17.70 -1.19
C LEU A 61 3.77 17.63 -0.54
N ASN A 62 3.58 18.30 0.59
CA ASN A 62 2.37 18.26 1.43
C ASN A 62 1.08 18.58 0.67
N SER A 63 1.14 19.55 -0.25
CA SER A 63 -0.05 20.03 -0.96
C SER A 63 -0.58 19.05 -2.00
N VAL A 64 0.27 18.13 -2.48
CA VAL A 64 -0.05 17.12 -3.50
C VAL A 64 -0.62 17.74 -4.79
N LEU A 65 -0.32 19.02 -5.05
CA LEU A 65 -0.86 19.79 -6.18
C LEU A 65 -0.13 19.51 -7.50
N TYR A 66 1.14 19.14 -7.42
CA TYR A 66 1.98 18.80 -8.58
C TYR A 66 2.02 17.30 -8.79
N PHE A 67 2.19 16.88 -10.05
CA PHE A 67 2.23 15.47 -10.41
C PHE A 67 3.31 14.71 -9.64
N GLU A 68 4.51 15.26 -9.56
CA GLU A 68 5.64 14.68 -8.85
C GLU A 68 5.33 14.56 -7.35
N SER A 69 4.68 15.55 -6.75
CA SER A 69 4.28 15.49 -5.33
C SER A 69 3.25 14.40 -5.07
N ALA A 70 2.28 14.19 -5.97
CA ALA A 70 1.30 13.10 -5.90
C ALA A 70 1.94 11.73 -6.03
N GLN A 71 2.86 11.57 -6.98
CA GLN A 71 3.58 10.31 -7.16
C GLN A 71 4.43 9.96 -5.93
N ASN A 72 5.15 10.95 -5.38
CA ASN A 72 5.97 10.74 -4.19
C ASN A 72 5.13 10.43 -2.95
N TYR A 73 4.01 11.13 -2.76
CA TYR A 73 3.07 10.84 -1.68
C TYR A 73 2.58 9.39 -1.74
N TRP A 74 2.06 8.96 -2.89
CA TRP A 74 1.53 7.61 -3.03
C TRP A 74 2.62 6.54 -2.94
N MET A 75 3.80 6.78 -3.51
CA MET A 75 4.96 5.89 -3.36
C MET A 75 5.34 5.72 -1.89
N TYR A 76 5.37 6.82 -1.13
CA TYR A 76 5.68 6.77 0.29
C TYR A 76 4.61 5.98 1.07
N LYS A 77 3.32 6.16 0.74
CA LYS A 77 2.21 5.39 1.30
C LYS A 77 2.35 3.89 1.00
N MET A 78 2.58 3.51 -0.26
CA MET A 78 2.75 2.09 -0.67
C MET A 78 3.91 1.38 0.03
N ILE A 79 4.98 2.10 0.38
CA ILE A 79 6.15 1.54 1.07
C ILE A 79 5.92 1.40 2.58
N ASN A 80 5.25 2.37 3.21
CA ASN A 80 5.23 2.47 4.67
C ASN A 80 3.90 2.04 5.30
N SER A 81 2.82 1.98 4.51
CA SER A 81 1.51 1.55 4.99
C SER A 81 1.53 0.10 5.49
N LYS A 82 0.75 -0.17 6.55
CA LYS A 82 0.51 -1.52 7.06
C LYS A 82 -0.68 -2.20 6.41
N ARG A 83 -1.22 -1.62 5.32
CA ARG A 83 -2.35 -2.11 4.53
C ARG A 83 -1.90 -2.49 3.10
N PRO A 84 -1.01 -3.46 2.91
CA PRO A 84 -0.37 -3.73 1.62
C PRO A 84 -1.36 -4.16 0.53
N LEU A 85 -2.44 -4.86 0.89
CA LEU A 85 -3.45 -5.30 -0.07
C LEU A 85 -4.30 -4.12 -0.59
N GLU A 86 -4.69 -3.21 0.28
CA GLU A 86 -5.41 -1.98 -0.08
C GLU A 86 -4.59 -1.19 -1.11
N GLU A 87 -3.33 -0.90 -0.80
CA GLU A 87 -2.43 -0.17 -1.70
C GLU A 87 -2.18 -0.89 -3.02
N LYS A 88 -2.09 -2.22 -3.00
CA LYS A 88 -1.89 -3.02 -4.20
C LYS A 88 -3.14 -3.09 -5.09
N ILE A 89 -4.33 -3.18 -4.51
CA ILE A 89 -5.60 -3.13 -5.25
C ILE A 89 -5.73 -1.77 -5.92
N THR A 90 -5.44 -0.70 -5.19
CA THR A 90 -5.40 0.66 -5.73
C THR A 90 -4.45 0.77 -6.93
N LEU A 91 -3.25 0.18 -6.84
CA LEU A 91 -2.31 0.11 -7.97
C LEU A 91 -2.82 -0.78 -9.12
N PHE A 92 -3.49 -1.89 -8.83
CA PHE A 92 -4.05 -2.77 -9.85
C PHE A 92 -5.10 -2.05 -10.73
N TRP A 93 -5.93 -1.20 -10.13
CA TRP A 93 -6.91 -0.39 -10.86
C TRP A 93 -6.32 0.89 -11.48
N HIS A 94 -5.02 1.14 -11.28
CA HIS A 94 -4.34 2.27 -11.88
C HIS A 94 -4.43 2.21 -13.41
N GLY A 95 -4.90 3.30 -14.03
CA GLY A 95 -5.10 3.38 -15.47
C GLY A 95 -6.45 2.82 -15.97
N LEU A 96 -7.28 2.22 -15.11
CA LEU A 96 -8.66 1.87 -15.45
C LEU A 96 -9.65 2.98 -15.07
N PHE A 97 -9.31 3.82 -14.09
CA PHE A 97 -10.16 4.94 -13.70
C PHE A 97 -10.34 5.94 -14.84
N ALA A 98 -11.54 6.53 -14.91
CA ALA A 98 -11.97 7.40 -16.01
C ALA A 98 -11.12 8.68 -16.14
N THR A 99 -10.36 9.04 -15.11
CA THR A 99 -9.55 10.25 -15.09
C THR A 99 -8.08 9.92 -14.89
N ALA A 100 -7.24 10.60 -15.67
CA ALA A 100 -5.79 10.55 -15.57
C ALA A 100 -5.26 11.98 -15.45
N TYR A 101 -4.07 12.14 -14.87
CA TYR A 101 -3.46 13.45 -14.70
C TYR A 101 -3.43 14.25 -16.00
N GLY A 102 -3.03 13.64 -17.12
CA GLY A 102 -2.98 14.33 -18.43
C GLY A 102 -4.31 14.88 -18.94
N LYS A 103 -5.45 14.41 -18.42
CA LYS A 103 -6.79 14.93 -18.77
C LYS A 103 -7.28 16.03 -17.82
N LEU A 104 -6.96 15.91 -16.53
CA LEU A 104 -7.46 16.82 -15.49
C LEU A 104 -6.50 17.98 -15.20
N ASN A 105 -5.20 17.79 -15.42
CA ASN A 105 -4.12 18.67 -14.94
C ASN A 105 -4.28 19.04 -13.44
N HIS A 106 -4.76 18.08 -12.64
CA HIS A 106 -5.11 18.30 -11.24
C HIS A 106 -4.70 17.08 -10.39
N ALA A 107 -3.45 17.08 -9.90
CA ALA A 107 -2.83 15.92 -9.27
C ALA A 107 -3.58 15.45 -8.01
N LYS A 108 -3.97 16.39 -7.14
CA LYS A 108 -4.77 16.10 -5.93
C LYS A 108 -6.08 15.38 -6.24
N GLY A 109 -6.72 15.71 -7.37
CA GLY A 109 -7.97 15.05 -7.77
C GLY A 109 -7.77 13.60 -8.19
N VAL A 110 -6.59 13.26 -8.70
CA VAL A 110 -6.21 11.88 -9.03
C VAL A 110 -5.93 11.08 -7.77
N VAL A 111 -5.24 11.66 -6.79
CA VAL A 111 -4.94 11.01 -5.49
C VAL A 111 -6.23 10.73 -4.70
N ASN A 112 -7.16 11.68 -4.67
CA ASN A 112 -8.43 11.50 -3.98
C ASN A 112 -9.30 10.34 -4.53
N GLN A 113 -9.04 9.85 -5.76
CA GLN A 113 -9.76 8.69 -6.31
C GLN A 113 -9.28 7.36 -5.76
N THR A 114 -8.07 7.38 -5.22
CA THR A 114 -7.37 6.23 -4.65
C THR A 114 -7.38 6.23 -3.12
N ASP A 115 -7.84 7.32 -2.51
CA ASP A 115 -8.05 7.37 -1.06
C ASP A 115 -9.33 6.62 -0.71
N THR A 116 -9.16 5.53 0.03
CA THR A 116 -10.22 4.65 0.56
C THR A 116 -10.45 4.89 2.04
#